data_AF-A0A8T4R5C9-F1
#
_entry.id   AF-A0A8T4R5C9-F1
#
_cell.length_a   1.000
_cell.length_b   1.000
_cell.length_c   1.000
_cell.angle_alpha   90.00
_cell.angle_beta   90.00
_cell.angle_gamma   90.00
#
_symmetry.space_group_name_H-M   'P 1'
#
loop_
_entity.id
_entity.type
_entity.pdbx_description
1 polymer ?
#
loop_
_entity_poly.entity_id
_entity_poly.type
_entity_poly.pdbx_seq_one_letter_code
_entity_poly.pdbx_strand_id
1 'polypeptide(L)'
;LFGSYAKSKQTKTSDIDLMFISNEEDFESKISDILSLLPLKTHALVFTEEEFTRMKDTKKSNVIQEAIESNIILYGIEAYYWLKNA
;
A
#
# COMPACT_ATOMS: atom_id res chain seq x y z
N LEU A 1 4.53 -1.06 -2.07
CA LEU A 1 5.07 0.30 -2.34
C LEU A 1 4.48 0.79 -3.65
N PHE A 2 3.94 2.01 -3.67
CA PHE A 2 3.37 2.61 -4.87
C PHE A 2 3.82 4.07 -5.01
N GLY A 3 3.19 4.84 -5.90
CA GLY A 3 3.43 6.28 -5.99
C GLY A 3 4.74 6.64 -6.67
N SER A 4 5.25 7.84 -6.34
CA SER A 4 6.37 8.45 -7.06
C SER A 4 7.68 7.66 -6.94
N TYR A 5 7.94 7.08 -5.76
CA TYR A 5 9.10 6.22 -5.51
C TYR A 5 9.04 4.91 -6.29
N ALA A 6 7.86 4.29 -6.41
CA ALA A 6 7.70 3.09 -7.23
C ALA A 6 7.92 3.37 -8.72
N LYS A 7 7.58 4.59 -9.17
CA LYS A 7 7.72 5.03 -10.56
C LYS A 7 9.08 5.64 -10.89
N SER A 8 10.03 5.68 -9.95
CA SER A 8 11.32 6.40 -10.09
C SER A 8 11.17 7.89 -10.47
N LYS A 9 10.06 8.52 -10.07
CA LYS A 9 9.71 9.93 -10.35
C LYS A 9 9.71 10.82 -9.10
N GLN A 10 10.20 10.30 -7.98
CA GLN A 10 10.28 11.00 -6.72
C GLN A 10 11.22 12.21 -6.80
N THR A 11 10.91 13.23 -6.00
CA THR A 11 11.75 14.41 -5.76
C THR A 11 12.34 14.36 -4.34
N LYS A 12 13.23 15.29 -4.00
CA LYS A 12 13.81 15.37 -2.64
C LYS A 12 12.77 15.62 -1.54
N THR A 13 11.57 16.07 -1.90
CA THR A 13 10.49 16.38 -0.97
C THR A 13 9.35 15.37 -1.04
N SER A 14 9.48 14.32 -1.85
CA SER A 14 8.44 13.32 -2.02
C SER A 14 8.32 12.42 -0.79
N ASP A 15 7.09 12.03 -0.48
CA ASP A 15 6.79 11.06 0.56
C ASP A 15 6.88 9.63 -0.01
N ILE A 16 7.13 8.65 0.85
CA ILE A 16 7.12 7.22 0.49
C ILE A 16 5.70 6.69 0.70
N ASP A 17 5.04 6.32 -0.40
CA ASP A 17 3.67 5.80 -0.39
C ASP A 17 3.62 4.28 -0.14
N LEU A 18 3.13 3.92 1.05
CA LEU A 18 3.03 2.54 1.53
C LEU A 18 1.58 2.09 1.55
N MET A 19 1.35 0.85 1.12
CA MET A 19 0.05 0.20 1.20
C MET A 19 0.20 -1.02 2.09
N PHE A 20 -0.70 -1.16 3.06
CA PHE A 20 -0.82 -2.32 3.91
C PHE A 20 -2.19 -2.96 3.70
N ILE A 21 -2.22 -4.28 3.72
CA ILE A 21 -3.45 -5.06 3.68
C ILE A 21 -3.50 -5.84 4.98
N SER A 22 -4.51 -5.59 5.81
CA SER A 22 -4.67 -6.23 7.10
C SER A 22 -6.14 -6.18 7.54
N ASN A 23 -6.62 -7.29 8.11
CA ASN A 23 -7.93 -7.35 8.78
C ASN A 23 -7.81 -7.13 10.31
N GLU A 24 -6.61 -6.85 10.81
CA GLU A 24 -6.40 -6.62 12.24
C GLU A 24 -7.00 -5.27 12.67
N GLU A 25 -7.79 -5.29 13.75
CA GLU A 25 -8.29 -4.08 14.38
C GLU A 25 -7.13 -3.21 14.90
N ASP A 26 -7.29 -1.89 14.83
CA ASP A 26 -6.28 -0.88 15.21
C ASP A 26 -4.96 -0.90 14.41
N PHE A 27 -4.85 -1.72 13.36
CA PHE A 27 -3.61 -1.84 12.56
C PHE A 27 -3.17 -0.50 11.97
N GLU A 28 -4.12 0.31 11.50
CA GLU A 28 -3.84 1.64 10.95
C GLU A 28 -3.19 2.56 11.99
N SER A 29 -3.72 2.58 13.23
CA SER A 29 -3.14 3.37 14.31
C SER A 29 -1.72 2.89 14.64
N LYS A 30 -1.52 1.57 14.77
CA LYS A 30 -0.21 0.98 15.08
C LYS A 30 0.83 1.33 14.03
N ILE A 31 0.48 1.22 12.76
CA ILE A 31 1.38 1.56 11.65
C ILE A 31 1.67 3.06 11.62
N SER A 32 0.66 3.91 11.82
CA SER A 32 0.86 5.35 11.91
C SER A 32 1.87 5.72 13.00
N ASP A 33 1.72 5.16 14.20
CA ASP A 33 2.64 5.38 15.31
C ASP A 33 4.07 4.92 14.97
N ILE A 34 4.24 3.72 14.42
CA ILE A 34 5.56 3.18 14.04
C ILE A 34 6.21 4.03 12.95
N LEU A 35 5.45 4.41 11.91
CA LEU A 35 5.96 5.21 10.81
C LEU A 35 6.36 6.63 11.25
N SER A 36 5.68 7.18 12.26
CA SER A 36 6.04 8.49 12.84
C SER A 36 7.43 8.53 13.48
N LEU A 37 7.96 7.37 13.86
CA LEU A 37 9.32 7.23 14.42
C LEU A 37 10.41 7.24 13.36
N LEU A 38 10.06 7.08 12.08
CA LEU A 38 11.03 7.06 10.99
C LEU A 38 11.45 8.49 10.63
N PRO A 39 12.74 8.74 10.35
CA PRO A 39 13.21 10.03 9.85
C PRO A 39 12.87 10.26 8.37
N LEU A 40 11.89 9.51 7.84
CA LEU A 40 11.45 9.53 6.45
C LEU A 40 10.02 10.04 6.42
N LYS A 41 9.66 10.83 5.41
CA LYS A 41 8.26 11.15 5.18
C LYS A 41 7.57 9.96 4.53
N THR A 42 6.56 9.43 5.19
CA THR A 42 5.80 8.28 4.73
C THR A 42 4.32 8.61 4.73
N HIS A 43 3.61 8.13 3.71
CA HIS A 43 2.16 8.13 3.68
C HIS A 43 1.70 6.67 3.60
N ALA A 44 0.89 6.23 4.57
CA ALA A 44 0.39 4.86 4.60
C ALA A 44 -1.11 4.84 4.31
N LEU A 45 -1.51 3.90 3.47
CA LEU A 45 -2.90 3.50 3.30
C LEU A 45 -3.06 2.07 3.81
N VAL A 46 -4.08 1.86 4.62
CA VAL A 46 -4.43 0.54 5.15
C VAL A 46 -5.77 0.14 4.56
N PHE A 47 -5.85 -1.09 4.08
CA PHE A 47 -7.07 -1.68 3.56
C PHE A 47 -7.28 -3.05 4.21
N THR A 48 -8.55 -3.41 4.43
CA THR A 48 -8.91 -4.80 4.68
C THR A 48 -8.75 -5.63 3.41
N GLU A 49 -8.69 -6.95 3.55
CA GLU A 49 -8.66 -7.87 2.40
C GLU A 49 -9.91 -7.73 1.54
N GLU A 50 -11.07 -7.49 2.16
CA GLU A 50 -12.35 -7.25 1.47
C GLU A 50 -12.29 -5.96 0.64
N GLU A 51 -11.84 -4.85 1.24
CA GLU A 51 -11.70 -3.57 0.53
C GLU A 51 -10.70 -3.68 -0.61
N PHE A 52 -9.57 -4.36 -0.39
CA PHE A 52 -8.57 -4.59 -1.42
C PHE A 52 -9.17 -5.34 -2.62
N THR A 53 -9.85 -6.45 -2.35
CA THR A 53 -10.47 -7.29 -3.39
C THR A 53 -11.54 -6.52 -4.14
N ARG A 54 -12.42 -5.81 -3.41
CA ARG A 54 -13.48 -5.00 -4.01
C ARG A 54 -12.93 -3.91 -4.92
N MET A 55 -11.87 -3.21 -4.48
CA MET A 55 -11.30 -2.08 -5.22
C MET A 55 -10.41 -2.51 -6.39
N LYS A 56 -9.73 -3.66 -6.28
CA LYS A 56 -8.96 -4.30 -7.37
C LYS A 56 -9.79 -4.42 -8.65
N ASP A 57 -11.03 -4.86 -8.52
CA ASP A 57 -11.89 -5.19 -9.68
C ASP A 57 -12.70 -4.00 -10.21
N THR A 58 -12.56 -2.81 -9.61
CA THR A 58 -13.30 -1.63 -10.09
C THR A 58 -12.75 -1.11 -11.41
N LYS A 59 -13.62 -0.63 -12.31
CA LYS A 59 -13.19 -0.05 -13.61
C LYS A 59 -12.57 1.34 -13.50
N LYS A 60 -12.68 1.99 -12.34
CA LYS A 60 -12.17 3.33 -12.12
C LYS A 60 -10.76 3.25 -11.57
N SER A 61 -9.83 3.97 -12.20
CA SER A 61 -8.45 4.11 -11.73
C SER A 61 -8.43 4.48 -10.24
N ASN A 62 -7.69 3.68 -9.47
CA ASN A 62 -7.54 3.85 -8.03
C ASN A 62 -6.12 3.44 -7.57
N VAL A 63 -5.83 3.72 -6.30
CA VAL A 63 -4.51 3.49 -5.70
C VAL A 63 -4.10 2.02 -5.63
N ILE A 64 -5.06 1.10 -5.51
CA ILE A 64 -4.80 -0.34 -5.52
C ILE A 64 -4.36 -0.79 -6.90
N GLN A 65 -4.98 -0.29 -7.97
CA GLN A 65 -4.54 -0.58 -9.33
C GLN A 65 -3.12 -0.06 -9.58
N GLU A 66 -2.82 1.16 -9.14
CA GLU A 66 -1.46 1.70 -9.22
C GLU A 66 -0.43 0.83 -8.45
N ALA A 67 -0.79 0.35 -7.26
CA ALA A 67 0.07 -0.52 -6.46
C ALA A 67 0.28 -1.88 -7.15
N ILE A 68 -0.77 -2.47 -7.73
CA ILE A 68 -0.71 -3.74 -8.47
C ILE A 68 0.14 -3.60 -9.73
N GLU A 69 0.02 -2.49 -10.46
CA GLU A 69 0.83 -2.18 -11.65
C GLU A 69 2.31 -2.01 -11.30
N SER A 70 2.59 -1.32 -10.18
CA SER A 70 3.96 -1.13 -9.68
C SER A 70 4.58 -2.45 -9.22
N ASN A 71 3.77 -3.32 -8.61
CA ASN A 71 4.12 -4.68 -8.17
C ASN A 71 5.38 -4.76 -7.26
N ILE A 72 5.61 -3.73 -6.43
CA ILE A 72 6.71 -3.71 -5.46
C ILE A 72 6.19 -4.14 -4.09
N ILE A 73 6.53 -5.38 -3.71
CA ILE A 73 6.05 -6.03 -2.48
C ILE A 73 7.19 -6.06 -1.48
N LEU A 74 6.97 -5.49 -0.29
CA LEU A 74 7.98 -5.42 0.77
C LEU A 74 7.88 -6.59 1.75
N TYR A 75 6.67 -7.14 1.94
CA TYR A 75 6.37 -8.24 2.85
C TYR A 75 5.12 -8.99 2.39
N GLY A 76 4.99 -10.28 2.76
CA GLY A 76 3.77 -11.06 2.53
C GLY A 76 3.50 -11.43 1.06
N ILE A 77 4.53 -11.75 0.28
CA ILE A 77 4.40 -12.00 -1.17
C ILE A 77 3.38 -13.08 -1.53
N GLU A 78 3.33 -14.19 -0.79
CA GLU A 78 2.40 -15.29 -1.05
C GLU A 78 0.95 -14.85 -0.82
N ALA A 79 0.66 -14.26 0.35
CA ALA A 79 -0.66 -13.76 0.70
C ALA A 79 -1.14 -12.68 -0.29
N TYR A 80 -0.25 -11.78 -0.69
CA TYR A 80 -0.57 -10.77 -1.70
C TYR A 80 -1.00 -11.39 -3.03
N TYR A 81 -0.29 -12.40 -3.55
CA TYR A 81 -0.65 -13.03 -4.80
C TYR A 81 -1.93 -13.88 -4.69
N TRP A 82 -2.22 -14.46 -3.53
CA TRP A 82 -3.52 -15.08 -3.30
C TRP A 82 -4.66 -14.06 -3.41
N LEU A 83 -4.57 -12.93 -2.73
CA LEU A 83 -5.59 -11.87 -2.80
C LEU A 83 -5.70 -11.23 -4.19
N LYS A 84 -4.58 -11.03 -4.87
CA LYS A 84 -4.55 -10.46 -6.23
C LYS A 84 -5.23 -11.38 -7.25
N ASN A 85 -5.08 -12.69 -7.10
CA ASN A 85 -5.57 -13.69 -8.05
C ASN A 85 -6.93 -14.29 -7.67
N ALA A 86 -7.45 -13.98 -6.47
CA ALA A 86 -8.82 -14.30 -6.05
C ALA A 86 -9.84 -13.46 -6.83
#